data_AF-A0A1F6RY26-F1
#
_entry.id   AF-A0A1F6RY26-F1
#
_cell.length_a   1.000
_cell.length_b   1.000
_cell.length_c   1.000
_cell.angle_alpha   90.00
_cell.angle_beta   90.00
_cell.angle_gamma   90.00
#
_symmetry.space_group_name_H-M   'P 1'
#
loop_
_entity.id
_entity.type
_entity.pdbx_description
1 polymer ?
#
loop_
_entity_poly.entity_id
_entity_poly.type
_entity_poly.pdbx_seq_one_letter_code
_entity_poly.pdbx_strand_id
1 'polypeptide(L)'
;MIFKYIYTIFLALLVALFVGLGIDAFYPGPKVPETPIILETEKPGCEDTIELKNARLEFNQAQKDFAEKSKPYNRNVSILSLAGAIVVLVASLTLLSKIKMIADGILLGGVFTTAYSIIRGLMSEDTKFRFLIVTIGLIIALVLGYIKFIQPKEEPET
;
A
#
# COMPACT_ATOMS: atom_id res chain seq x y z
N MET A 1 -29.07 10.57 1.90
CA MET A 1 -28.03 10.72 0.85
C MET A 1 -26.64 10.90 1.48
N ILE A 2 -26.38 11.95 2.27
CA ILE A 2 -25.05 12.23 2.85
C ILE A 2 -24.48 11.08 3.71
N PHE A 3 -25.30 10.50 4.60
CA PHE A 3 -24.89 9.40 5.48
C PHE A 3 -24.46 8.13 4.73
N LYS A 4 -25.08 7.87 3.57
CA LYS A 4 -24.72 6.74 2.72
C LYS A 4 -23.30 6.92 2.18
N TYR A 5 -22.99 8.10 1.64
CA TYR A 5 -21.64 8.40 1.14
C TYR A 5 -20.59 8.38 2.24
N ILE A 6 -20.90 8.95 3.42
CA ILE A 6 -20.00 8.92 4.58
C ILE A 6 -19.70 7.46 4.98
N TYR A 7 -20.73 6.63 5.09
CA TYR A 7 -20.56 5.21 5.41
C TYR A 7 -19.76 4.46 4.34
N THR A 8 -20.03 4.70 3.05
CA THR A 8 -19.28 4.08 1.95
C THR A 8 -17.79 4.45 2.00
N ILE A 9 -17.46 5.73 2.24
CA ILE A 9 -16.08 6.19 2.37
C ILE A 9 -15.42 5.59 3.61
N PHE A 10 -16.13 5.59 4.75
CA PHE A 10 -15.65 4.98 5.98
C PHE A 10 -15.31 3.49 5.77
N LEU A 11 -16.23 2.74 5.16
CA LEU A 11 -16.02 1.32 4.88
C LEU A 11 -14.85 1.09 3.92
N ALA A 12 -14.71 1.92 2.88
CA ALA A 12 -13.59 1.85 1.96
C ALA A 12 -12.24 2.04 2.65
N LEU A 13 -12.15 3.05 3.53
CA LEU A 13 -10.94 3.29 4.32
C LEU A 13 -10.66 2.15 5.29
N LEU A 14 -11.70 1.62 5.96
CA LEU A 14 -11.56 0.51 6.89
C LEU A 14 -11.05 -0.75 6.20
N VAL A 15 -11.54 -1.05 4.99
CA VAL A 15 -11.05 -2.17 4.17
C VAL A 15 -9.59 -1.97 3.76
N ALA A 16 -9.22 -0.77 3.29
CA ALA A 16 -7.84 -0.49 2.90
C ALA A 16 -6.87 -0.58 4.10
N LEU A 17 -7.28 -0.06 5.26
CA LEU A 17 -6.53 -0.18 6.51
C LEU A 17 -6.44 -1.63 6.98
N PHE A 18 -7.53 -2.41 6.88
CA PHE A 18 -7.51 -3.82 7.23
C PHE A 18 -6.48 -4.60 6.42
N VAL A 19 -6.39 -4.36 5.11
CA VAL A 19 -5.38 -5.00 4.28
C VAL A 19 -3.98 -4.49 4.62
N GLY A 20 -3.78 -3.17 4.71
CA GLY A 20 -2.48 -2.58 4.99
C GLY A 20 -1.90 -2.98 6.35
N LEU A 21 -2.69 -2.82 7.42
CA LEU A 21 -2.30 -3.22 8.78
C LEU A 21 -2.26 -4.75 8.94
N GLY A 22 -3.10 -5.49 8.22
CA GLY A 22 -3.03 -6.95 8.19
C GLY A 22 -1.69 -7.42 7.62
N ILE A 23 -1.22 -6.83 6.53
CA ILE A 23 0.10 -7.16 5.99
C ILE A 23 1.20 -6.79 6.99
N ASP A 24 1.14 -5.61 7.60
CA ASP A 24 2.15 -5.19 8.58
C ASP A 24 2.22 -6.13 9.80
N ALA A 25 1.06 -6.62 10.27
CA ALA A 25 0.98 -7.53 11.41
C ALA A 25 1.59 -8.93 11.13
N PHE A 26 1.46 -9.44 9.90
CA PHE A 26 1.92 -10.79 9.53
C PHE A 26 3.22 -10.80 8.69
N TYR A 27 3.62 -9.66 8.14
CA TYR A 27 4.81 -9.48 7.32
C TYR A 27 5.52 -8.17 7.72
N PRO A 28 6.21 -8.16 8.88
CA PRO A 28 6.82 -6.96 9.42
C PRO A 28 7.98 -6.47 8.54
N GLY A 29 8.09 -5.15 8.43
CA GLY A 29 9.15 -4.49 7.68
C GLY A 29 10.51 -4.48 8.37
N PRO A 30 11.58 -4.12 7.63
CA PRO A 30 12.87 -3.83 8.25
C PRO A 30 12.74 -2.66 9.24
N LYS A 31 13.51 -2.70 10.32
CA LYS A 31 13.51 -1.63 11.33
C LYS A 31 14.35 -0.45 10.83
N VAL A 32 13.79 0.75 10.92
CA VAL A 32 14.55 1.99 10.64
C VAL A 32 15.66 2.10 11.69
N PRO A 33 16.92 2.32 11.29
CA PRO A 33 18.00 2.49 12.25
C PRO A 33 17.82 3.81 13.01
N GLU A 34 17.93 3.73 14.34
CA GLU A 34 17.87 4.90 15.21
C GLU A 34 19.18 5.69 15.11
N THR A 35 19.08 7.02 15.08
CA THR A 35 20.25 7.90 15.07
C THR A 35 20.98 7.78 16.41
N PRO A 36 22.27 7.44 16.44
CA PRO A 36 23.05 7.43 17.67
C PRO A 36 23.10 8.83 18.30
N ILE A 37 22.89 8.91 19.62
CA ILE A 37 22.93 10.16 20.41
C ILE A 37 24.23 10.96 20.15
N ILE A 38 25.36 10.25 19.97
CA ILE A 38 26.67 10.87 19.72
C ILE A 38 26.65 11.69 18.41
N LEU A 39 25.93 11.23 17.37
CA LEU A 39 25.74 11.96 16.11
C LEU A 39 24.77 13.14 16.26
N GLU A 40 23.80 13.06 17.16
CA GLU A 40 22.87 14.17 17.44
C GLU A 40 23.57 15.33 18.15
N THR A 41 24.62 15.02 18.94
CA THR A 41 25.41 16.01 19.68
C THR A 41 26.63 16.54 18.92
N GLU A 42 26.78 16.18 17.65
CA GLU A 42 27.90 16.62 16.79
C GLU A 42 27.92 18.16 16.67
N LYS A 43 29.07 18.77 16.99
CA LYS A 43 29.27 20.22 16.88
C LYS A 43 30.08 20.55 15.62
N PRO A 44 29.57 21.40 14.72
CA PRO A 44 30.29 21.77 13.51
C PRO A 44 31.61 22.48 13.85
N GLY A 45 32.71 22.04 13.24
CA GLY A 45 34.04 22.65 13.40
C GLY A 45 34.92 22.03 14.49
N CYS A 46 34.47 21.00 15.20
CA CYS A 46 35.31 20.17 16.06
C CYS A 46 35.92 19.00 15.27
N GLU A 47 37.11 18.55 15.66
CA GLU A 47 37.75 17.38 15.05
C GLU A 47 37.01 16.10 15.48
N ASP A 48 36.70 15.23 14.52
CA ASP A 48 35.96 14.00 14.78
C ASP A 48 36.75 13.09 15.74
N THR A 49 36.13 12.73 16.87
CA THR A 49 36.68 11.67 17.72
C THR A 49 36.58 10.33 16.99
N ILE A 50 37.46 9.38 17.35
CA ILE A 50 37.40 8.01 16.79
C ILE A 50 36.02 7.38 17.03
N GLU A 51 35.40 7.66 18.19
CA GLU A 51 34.06 7.20 18.53
C GLU A 51 32.98 7.77 17.61
N LEU A 52 33.01 9.08 17.33
CA LEU A 52 32.08 9.75 16.41
C LEU A 52 32.19 9.17 14.99
N LYS A 53 33.43 8.97 14.53
CA LYS A 53 33.71 8.38 13.22
C LYS A 53 33.19 6.95 13.11
N ASN A 54 33.40 6.12 14.13
CA ASN A 54 32.91 4.75 14.16
C ASN A 54 31.37 4.70 14.20
N ALA A 55 30.73 5.50 15.06
CA ALA A 55 29.27 5.58 15.14
C ALA A 55 28.64 6.02 13.80
N ARG A 56 29.29 6.96 13.10
CA ARG A 56 28.86 7.40 11.76
C ARG A 56 29.00 6.29 10.71
N LEU A 57 30.09 5.53 10.74
CA LEU A 57 30.29 4.39 9.84
C LEU A 57 29.24 3.30 10.06
N GLU A 58 28.98 2.93 11.32
CA GLU A 58 27.97 1.93 11.69
C GLU A 58 26.56 2.39 11.30
N PHE A 59 26.20 3.65 11.60
CA PHE A 59 24.90 4.19 11.21
C PHE A 59 24.71 4.23 9.68
N ASN A 60 25.74 4.63 8.94
CA ASN A 60 25.71 4.63 7.47
C ASN A 60 25.58 3.21 6.91
N GLN A 61 26.22 2.22 7.52
CA GLN A 61 26.06 0.80 7.14
C GLN A 61 24.63 0.32 7.44
N ALA A 62 24.11 0.59 8.63
CA ALA A 62 22.75 0.23 9.01
C ALA A 62 21.70 0.86 8.08
N GLN A 63 21.89 2.11 7.66
CA GLN A 63 21.04 2.80 6.69
C GLN A 63 21.08 2.14 5.31
N LYS A 64 22.27 1.73 4.84
CA LYS A 64 22.41 1.00 3.57
C LYS A 64 21.71 -0.36 3.65
N ASP A 65 21.92 -1.11 4.72
CA ASP A 65 21.29 -2.41 4.94
C ASP A 65 19.76 -2.28 5.00
N PHE A 66 19.25 -1.24 5.68
CA PHE A 66 17.82 -0.92 5.72
C PHE A 66 17.27 -0.62 4.33
N ALA A 67 17.97 0.22 3.55
CA ALA A 67 17.56 0.55 2.19
C ALA A 67 17.54 -0.68 1.28
N GLU A 68 18.57 -1.54 1.36
CA GLU A 68 18.64 -2.78 0.58
C GLU A 68 17.53 -3.77 0.95
N LYS A 69 17.25 -3.96 2.25
CA LYS A 69 16.17 -4.84 2.72
C LYS A 69 14.79 -4.28 2.44
N SER A 70 14.64 -2.95 2.40
CA SER A 70 13.37 -2.28 2.11
C SER A 70 12.90 -2.48 0.66
N LYS A 71 13.81 -2.65 -0.30
CA LYS A 71 13.46 -2.85 -1.72
C LYS A 71 12.61 -4.12 -1.95
N PRO A 72 13.08 -5.34 -1.60
CA PRO A 72 12.29 -6.55 -1.76
C PRO A 72 11.08 -6.58 -0.83
N TYR A 73 11.17 -5.97 0.36
CA TYR A 73 10.03 -5.84 1.27
C TYR A 73 8.87 -5.07 0.63
N ASN A 74 9.12 -3.87 0.09
CA ASN A 74 8.10 -3.06 -0.57
C ASN A 74 7.49 -3.77 -1.78
N ARG A 75 8.31 -4.51 -2.56
CA ARG A 75 7.84 -5.36 -3.66
C ARG A 75 6.88 -6.44 -3.17
N ASN A 76 7.24 -7.15 -2.11
CA ASN A 76 6.41 -8.22 -1.56
C ASN A 76 5.11 -7.69 -0.95
N VAL A 77 5.17 -6.56 -0.21
CA VAL A 77 3.97 -5.89 0.30
C VAL A 77 3.06 -5.42 -0.84
N SER A 78 3.63 -4.90 -1.93
CA SER A 78 2.88 -4.55 -3.14
C SER A 78 2.14 -5.76 -3.71
N ILE A 79 2.80 -6.92 -3.83
CA ILE A 79 2.18 -8.15 -4.31
C ILE A 79 1.06 -8.62 -3.37
N LEU A 80 1.31 -8.67 -2.06
CA LEU A 80 0.34 -9.11 -1.06
C LEU A 80 -0.89 -8.21 -1.04
N SER A 81 -0.69 -6.89 -1.08
CA SER A 81 -1.79 -5.92 -1.12
C SER A 81 -2.56 -5.97 -2.44
N LEU A 82 -1.90 -6.21 -3.57
CA LEU A 82 -2.58 -6.41 -4.85
C LEU A 82 -3.46 -7.66 -4.83
N ALA A 83 -2.95 -8.77 -4.32
CA ALA A 83 -3.72 -10.00 -4.17
C ALA A 83 -4.94 -9.77 -3.26
N GLY A 84 -4.75 -9.11 -2.12
CA GLY A 84 -5.83 -8.70 -1.23
C GLY A 84 -6.86 -7.81 -1.92
N ALA A 85 -6.41 -6.83 -2.70
CA ALA A 85 -7.29 -5.95 -3.48
C ALA A 85 -8.14 -6.74 -4.47
N ILE A 86 -7.55 -7.67 -5.23
CA ILE A 86 -8.27 -8.52 -6.19
C ILE A 86 -9.34 -9.35 -5.47
N VAL A 87 -9.00 -9.98 -4.34
CA VAL A 87 -9.96 -10.75 -3.54
C VAL A 87 -11.13 -9.88 -3.07
N VAL A 88 -10.83 -8.69 -2.54
CA VAL A 88 -11.84 -7.71 -2.10
C VAL A 88 -12.73 -7.25 -3.27
N LEU A 89 -12.14 -6.93 -4.42
CA LEU A 89 -12.86 -6.51 -5.62
C LEU A 89 -13.79 -7.63 -6.11
N VAL A 90 -13.28 -8.86 -6.23
CA VAL A 90 -14.09 -10.03 -6.62
C VAL A 90 -15.24 -10.26 -5.63
N ALA A 91 -14.97 -10.21 -4.32
CA ALA A 91 -16.00 -10.38 -3.28
C ALA A 91 -17.07 -9.28 -3.35
N SER A 92 -16.66 -8.04 -3.62
CA SER A 92 -17.58 -6.90 -3.75
C SER A 92 -18.53 -7.05 -4.95
N LEU A 93 -18.02 -7.58 -6.07
CA LEU A 93 -18.78 -7.73 -7.31
C LEU A 93 -19.66 -8.98 -7.32
N THR A 94 -19.27 -10.04 -6.62
CA THR A 94 -19.97 -11.34 -6.64
C THR A 94 -20.82 -11.55 -5.38
N LEU A 95 -20.19 -11.75 -4.22
CA LEU A 95 -20.86 -12.13 -2.97
C LEU A 95 -21.78 -11.04 -2.41
N LEU A 96 -21.36 -9.78 -2.50
CA LEU A 96 -22.05 -8.66 -1.82
C LEU A 96 -22.95 -7.84 -2.74
N SER A 97 -23.09 -8.26 -3.99
CA SER A 97 -23.83 -7.54 -5.03
C SER A 97 -25.32 -7.29 -4.71
N LYS A 98 -25.89 -8.03 -3.76
CA LYS A 98 -27.27 -7.83 -3.27
C LYS A 98 -27.41 -6.65 -2.30
N ILE A 99 -26.34 -6.25 -1.62
CA ILE A 99 -26.34 -5.15 -0.65
C ILE A 99 -25.57 -3.96 -1.23
N LYS A 100 -26.24 -3.20 -2.13
CA LYS A 100 -25.62 -2.13 -2.94
C LYS A 100 -24.70 -1.20 -2.13
N MET A 101 -25.14 -0.73 -0.95
CA MET A 101 -24.37 0.20 -0.12
C MET A 101 -23.05 -0.38 0.42
N ILE A 102 -23.07 -1.64 0.89
CA ILE A 102 -21.89 -2.31 1.44
C ILE A 102 -20.94 -2.70 0.30
N ALA A 103 -21.50 -3.21 -0.81
CA ALA A 103 -20.73 -3.54 -2.01
C ALA A 103 -19.97 -2.34 -2.57
N ASP A 104 -20.62 -1.16 -2.64
CA ASP A 104 -19.99 0.07 -3.11
C ASP A 104 -18.81 0.50 -2.22
N GLY A 105 -18.94 0.36 -0.90
CA GLY A 105 -17.86 0.71 0.04
C GLY A 105 -16.68 -0.27 -0.04
N ILE A 106 -16.95 -1.57 -0.11
CA ILE A 106 -15.91 -2.61 -0.23
C ILE A 106 -15.21 -2.53 -1.58
N LEU A 107 -15.96 -2.26 -2.66
CA LEU A 107 -15.40 -2.02 -3.99
C LEU A 107 -14.41 -0.84 -3.95
N LEU A 108 -14.83 0.29 -3.39
CA LEU A 108 -13.96 1.47 -3.23
C LEU A 108 -12.74 1.17 -2.34
N GLY A 109 -12.92 0.35 -1.30
CA GLY A 109 -11.81 -0.14 -0.47
C GLY A 109 -10.81 -0.99 -1.26
N GLY A 110 -11.29 -1.85 -2.15
CA GLY A 110 -10.44 -2.60 -3.09
C GLY A 110 -9.66 -1.68 -4.05
N VAL A 111 -10.28 -0.60 -4.52
CA VAL A 111 -9.61 0.44 -5.32
C VAL A 111 -8.52 1.15 -4.51
N PHE A 112 -8.81 1.58 -3.29
CA PHE A 112 -7.79 2.20 -2.41
C PHE A 112 -6.66 1.23 -2.07
N THR A 113 -6.96 -0.05 -1.86
CA THR A 113 -5.96 -1.09 -1.64
C THR A 113 -5.08 -1.30 -2.89
N THR A 114 -5.67 -1.24 -4.08
CA THR A 114 -4.92 -1.28 -5.35
C THR A 114 -3.99 -0.07 -5.47
N ALA A 115 -4.46 1.14 -5.14
CA ALA A 115 -3.63 2.33 -5.12
C ALA A 115 -2.48 2.21 -4.11
N TYR A 116 -2.74 1.70 -2.90
CA TYR A 116 -1.72 1.41 -1.91
C TYR A 116 -0.67 0.42 -2.42
N SER A 117 -1.10 -0.65 -3.09
CA SER A 117 -0.21 -1.62 -3.72
C SER A 117 0.71 -0.99 -4.75
N ILE A 118 0.17 -0.12 -5.62
CA ILE A 118 0.96 0.60 -6.62
C ILE A 118 1.98 1.51 -5.95
N ILE A 119 1.58 2.30 -4.94
CA ILE A 119 2.48 3.20 -4.20
C ILE A 119 3.64 2.40 -3.60
N ARG A 120 3.36 1.27 -2.94
CA ARG A 120 4.39 0.36 -2.40
C ARG A 120 5.26 -0.24 -3.50
N GLY A 121 4.66 -0.60 -4.63
CA GLY A 121 5.39 -1.17 -5.76
C GLY A 121 6.33 -0.17 -6.43
N LEU A 122 5.96 1.11 -6.48
CA LEU A 122 6.82 2.20 -6.95
C LEU A 122 8.03 2.43 -6.02
N MET A 123 7.88 2.16 -4.72
CA MET A 123 9.00 2.20 -3.77
C MET A 123 9.98 1.03 -3.94
N SER A 124 9.62 -0.04 -4.66
CA SER A 124 10.61 -1.04 -5.08
C SER A 124 11.48 -0.44 -6.18
N GLU A 125 12.81 -0.53 -6.10
CA GLU A 125 13.72 0.02 -7.13
C GLU A 125 13.81 -0.81 -8.43
N ASP A 126 12.92 -1.79 -8.60
CA ASP A 126 12.88 -2.67 -9.77
C ASP A 126 12.00 -2.04 -10.88
N THR A 127 12.64 -1.51 -11.92
CA THR A 127 11.95 -0.83 -13.03
C THR A 127 10.93 -1.73 -13.73
N LYS A 128 11.22 -3.03 -13.92
CA LYS A 128 10.31 -3.96 -14.59
C LYS A 128 9.08 -4.21 -13.72
N PHE A 129 9.28 -4.39 -12.43
CA PHE A 129 8.18 -4.54 -11.47
C PHE A 129 7.31 -3.29 -11.39
N ARG A 130 7.91 -2.09 -11.35
CA ARG A 130 7.19 -0.81 -11.36
C ARG A 130 6.28 -0.66 -12.58
N PHE A 131 6.78 -1.01 -13.76
CA PHE A 131 5.97 -0.99 -14.97
C PHE A 131 4.81 -1.98 -14.87
N LEU A 132 5.11 -3.23 -14.49
CA LEU A 132 4.12 -4.30 -14.38
C LEU A 132 2.98 -3.94 -13.41
N ILE A 133 3.30 -3.44 -12.21
CA ILE A 133 2.29 -3.13 -11.19
C ILE A 133 1.36 -1.99 -11.64
N VAL A 134 1.90 -0.98 -12.32
CA VAL A 134 1.11 0.12 -12.89
C VAL A 134 0.23 -0.39 -14.02
N THR A 135 0.74 -1.27 -14.89
CA THR A 135 -0.05 -1.90 -15.96
C THR A 135 -1.22 -2.70 -15.39
N ILE A 136 -1.00 -3.52 -14.36
CA ILE A 136 -2.08 -4.27 -13.69
C ILE A 136 -3.10 -3.31 -13.07
N GLY A 137 -2.64 -2.26 -12.40
CA GLY A 137 -3.51 -1.22 -11.86
C GLY A 137 -4.39 -0.57 -12.92
N LEU A 138 -3.83 -0.26 -14.09
CA LEU A 138 -4.56 0.28 -15.24
C LEU A 138 -5.62 -0.71 -15.74
N ILE A 139 -5.27 -1.99 -15.89
CA ILE A 139 -6.21 -3.04 -16.29
C ILE A 139 -7.38 -3.12 -15.31
N ILE A 140 -7.10 -3.13 -13.99
CA ILE A 140 -8.14 -3.13 -12.96
C ILE A 140 -9.04 -1.90 -13.11
N ALA A 141 -8.47 -0.71 -13.27
CA ALA A 141 -9.25 0.52 -13.44
C ALA A 141 -10.16 0.47 -14.68
N LEU A 142 -9.66 -0.03 -15.81
CA LEU A 142 -10.43 -0.18 -17.04
C LEU A 142 -11.56 -1.21 -16.90
N VAL A 143 -11.27 -2.38 -16.31
CA VAL A 143 -12.27 -3.44 -16.09
C VAL A 143 -13.36 -2.95 -15.14
N LEU A 144 -13.00 -2.29 -14.05
CA LEU A 144 -13.97 -1.71 -13.10
C LEU A 144 -14.80 -0.61 -13.76
N GLY A 145 -14.18 0.25 -14.55
CA GLY A 145 -14.88 1.27 -15.33
C GLY A 145 -15.90 0.66 -16.29
N TYR A 146 -15.52 -0.39 -17.02
CA TYR A 146 -16.40 -1.11 -17.93
C TYR A 146 -17.59 -1.76 -17.20
N ILE A 147 -17.32 -2.52 -16.13
CA ILE A 147 -18.38 -3.20 -15.36
C ILE A 147 -19.35 -2.19 -14.74
N LYS A 148 -18.86 -1.06 -14.20
CA LYS A 148 -19.69 -0.11 -13.46
C LYS A 148 -20.46 0.86 -14.36
N PHE A 149 -19.85 1.32 -15.46
CA PHE A 149 -20.41 2.39 -16.30
C PHE A 149 -20.99 1.90 -17.63
N ILE A 150 -20.53 0.77 -18.17
CA ILE A 150 -20.89 0.30 -19.52
C ILE A 150 -21.81 -0.93 -19.51
N GLN A 151 -21.73 -1.80 -18.49
CA GLN A 151 -22.71 -2.86 -18.27
C GLN A 151 -23.78 -2.40 -17.26
N PRO A 152 -24.84 -1.69 -17.66
CA PRO A 152 -26.01 -1.55 -16.81
C PRO A 152 -26.57 -2.96 -16.57
N LYS A 153 -26.71 -3.35 -15.31
CA LYS A 153 -27.61 -4.46 -14.96
C LYS A 153 -28.98 -4.06 -15.48
N GLU A 154 -29.51 -4.81 -16.45
CA GLU A 154 -30.91 -4.71 -16.85
C GLU A 154 -31.75 -4.70 -15.57
N GLU A 155 -32.39 -3.58 -15.27
CA GLU A 155 -33.47 -3.57 -14.30
C GLU A 155 -34.59 -4.36 -14.97
N PRO A 156 -35.05 -5.49 -14.39
CA PRO A 156 -36.26 -6.12 -14.89
C PRO A 156 -37.38 -5.09 -14.73
N GLU A 157 -37.94 -4.65 -15.84
CA GLU A 157 -39.16 -3.84 -15.85
C GLU A 157 -40.25 -4.59 -15.09
N THR A 158 -40.59 -4.10 -13.88
CA THR A 158 -41.83 -4.41 -13.18
C THR A 158 -42.33 -3.18 -12.46
#